data_AF-A0AAU9RI45-F1
#
_entry.id   AF-A0AAU9RI45-F1
#
_cell.length_a   1.000
_cell.length_b   1.000
_cell.length_c   1.000
_cell.angle_alpha   90.00
_cell.angle_beta   90.00
_cell.angle_gamma   90.00
#
_symmetry.space_group_name_H-M   'P 1'
#
loop_
_entity.id
_entity.type
_entity.pdbx_description
1 polymer ?
#
loop_
_entity_poly.entity_id
_entity_poly.type
_entity_poly.pdbx_seq_one_letter_code
_entity_poly.pdbx_strand_id
1 'polypeptide(L)'
;MFRIYALPVLTCRRSFSERTHCRLYRLLSTHPTPIEHTLSHPIYVIWGANTGVGKTLVSTGLAASFLSSSSLSSSKFIYIKPVQTGFPADSDSGFVYSKLSEIFVHRKLQLPIFASNHVIKASVPASEAVFRGEIGKLEGGFCDLGRYEETKLHRDGGESLVCSELVCKTFYGWREAVSPHLAAQREGAVVEDSELLGMLKSGLRIGLNGGSEVGHNTGVLSVVETAGGVASPGPSGSLQCDLYRWVIN
;
A
#
# COMPACT_ATOMS: atom_id res chain seq x y z
N MET A 1 -61.91 -23.76 38.21
CA MET A 1 -61.03 -24.57 37.34
C MET A 1 -61.34 -24.17 35.90
N PHE A 2 -60.67 -23.14 35.39
CA PHE A 2 -61.01 -22.48 34.12
C PHE A 2 -60.51 -23.31 32.94
N ARG A 3 -61.43 -23.84 32.13
CA ARG A 3 -61.17 -24.39 30.79
C ARG A 3 -61.28 -23.25 29.79
N ILE A 4 -60.15 -22.82 29.25
CA ILE A 4 -60.08 -21.84 28.15
C ILE A 4 -60.39 -22.59 26.86
N TYR A 5 -61.47 -22.18 26.18
CA TYR A 5 -61.78 -22.59 24.82
C TYR A 5 -60.99 -21.73 23.83
N ALA A 6 -60.36 -22.39 22.86
CA ALA A 6 -59.57 -21.76 21.80
C ALA A 6 -60.47 -21.00 20.81
N LEU A 7 -60.15 -19.74 20.54
CA LEU A 7 -60.66 -18.98 19.39
C LEU A 7 -59.65 -19.07 18.24
N PRO A 8 -60.08 -19.32 16.99
CA PRO A 8 -59.19 -19.51 15.86
C PRO A 8 -58.58 -18.17 15.41
N VAL A 9 -57.24 -18.13 15.32
CA VAL A 9 -56.49 -17.05 14.69
C VAL A 9 -56.62 -17.19 13.18
N LEU A 10 -57.21 -16.19 12.53
CA LEU A 10 -57.24 -16.04 11.08
C LEU A 10 -55.82 -15.76 10.55
N THR A 11 -55.08 -16.79 10.19
CA THR A 11 -53.86 -16.65 9.39
C THR A 11 -54.25 -16.46 7.92
N CYS A 12 -54.13 -15.23 7.44
CA CYS A 12 -54.20 -14.88 6.02
C CYS A 12 -53.12 -15.66 5.24
N ARG A 13 -53.54 -16.68 4.48
CA ARG A 13 -52.71 -17.36 3.49
C ARG A 13 -52.41 -16.37 2.35
N ARG A 14 -51.20 -15.84 2.30
CA ARG A 14 -50.64 -15.33 1.05
C ARG A 14 -49.93 -16.48 0.35
N SER A 15 -50.44 -16.79 -0.84
CA SER A 15 -49.91 -17.75 -1.79
C SER A 15 -48.42 -17.53 -2.04
N PHE A 16 -47.63 -18.58 -1.90
CA PHE A 16 -46.28 -18.64 -2.45
C PHE A 16 -46.39 -18.60 -3.98
N SER A 17 -46.06 -17.45 -4.56
CA SER A 17 -45.69 -17.35 -5.97
C SER A 17 -44.21 -17.69 -6.02
N GLU A 18 -43.86 -18.81 -6.64
CA GLU A 18 -42.50 -19.09 -7.10
C GLU A 18 -42.10 -18.00 -8.09
N ARG A 19 -41.51 -16.92 -7.58
CA ARG A 19 -40.67 -16.04 -8.39
C ARG A 19 -39.27 -16.58 -8.30
N THR A 20 -38.89 -17.33 -9.33
CA THR A 20 -37.50 -17.61 -9.69
C THR A 20 -36.78 -16.28 -9.88
N HIS A 21 -36.33 -15.68 -8.77
CA HIS A 21 -35.31 -14.66 -8.81
C HIS A 21 -34.01 -15.37 -9.14
N CYS A 22 -33.78 -15.58 -10.44
CA CYS A 22 -32.44 -15.68 -10.99
C CYS A 22 -31.71 -14.39 -10.58
N ARG A 23 -31.10 -14.39 -9.40
CA ARG A 23 -30.01 -13.50 -9.07
C ARG A 23 -28.94 -13.82 -10.09
N LEU A 24 -28.92 -13.04 -11.17
CA LEU A 24 -27.73 -12.84 -11.99
C LEU A 24 -26.68 -12.29 -11.03
N TYR A 25 -25.94 -13.18 -10.38
CA TYR A 25 -24.56 -12.90 -10.03
C TYR A 25 -23.93 -12.63 -11.40
N ARG A 26 -23.88 -11.35 -11.77
CA ARG A 26 -23.03 -10.90 -12.85
C ARG A 26 -21.62 -11.20 -12.34
N LEU A 27 -21.18 -12.43 -12.57
CA LEU A 27 -19.79 -12.82 -12.51
C LEU A 27 -19.12 -11.86 -13.50
N LEU A 28 -18.60 -10.76 -12.98
CA LEU A 28 -17.65 -9.92 -13.68
C LEU A 28 -16.37 -10.77 -13.80
N SER A 29 -16.43 -11.74 -14.70
CA SER A 29 -15.27 -12.36 -15.30
C SER A 29 -14.70 -11.30 -16.26
N THR A 30 -14.11 -10.26 -15.70
CA THR A 30 -13.08 -9.51 -16.41
C THR A 30 -11.92 -10.47 -16.50
N HIS A 31 -11.67 -11.07 -17.67
CA HIS A 31 -10.42 -11.77 -17.90
C HIS A 31 -9.30 -10.73 -17.83
N PRO A 32 -8.50 -10.66 -16.75
CA PRO A 32 -7.38 -9.74 -16.71
C PRO A 32 -6.24 -10.39 -17.48
N THR A 33 -5.46 -9.56 -18.17
CA THR A 33 -4.18 -9.99 -18.72
C THR A 33 -3.31 -10.53 -17.57
N PRO A 34 -2.66 -11.70 -17.72
CA PRO A 34 -1.77 -12.24 -16.71
C PRO A 34 -0.76 -11.16 -16.30
N ILE A 35 -0.73 -10.86 -15.00
CA ILE A 35 0.28 -9.95 -14.48
C ILE A 35 1.58 -10.73 -14.46
N GLU A 36 2.43 -10.50 -15.47
CA GLU A 36 3.79 -11.03 -15.52
C GLU A 36 4.60 -10.37 -14.38
N HIS A 37 4.60 -11.00 -13.22
CA HIS A 37 5.33 -10.55 -12.05
C HIS A 37 6.64 -11.33 -11.97
N THR A 38 7.72 -10.65 -11.66
CA THR A 38 9.02 -11.28 -11.47
C THR A 38 9.08 -11.89 -10.07
N LEU A 39 9.08 -13.21 -9.97
CA LEU A 39 9.34 -13.96 -8.73
C LEU A 39 10.84 -13.95 -8.34
N SER A 40 11.55 -12.86 -8.68
CA SER A 40 13.00 -12.73 -8.45
C SER A 40 13.35 -12.59 -6.97
N HIS A 41 12.39 -12.15 -6.15
CA HIS A 41 12.55 -11.94 -4.72
C HIS A 41 11.18 -12.03 -4.00
N PRO A 42 11.15 -12.24 -2.68
CA PRO A 42 9.91 -12.26 -1.93
C PRO A 42 9.18 -10.91 -1.95
N ILE A 43 7.88 -10.96 -2.21
CA ILE A 43 6.96 -9.82 -2.19
C ILE A 43 5.82 -10.19 -1.24
N TYR A 44 5.60 -9.40 -0.18
CA TYR A 44 4.53 -9.64 0.78
C TYR A 44 3.54 -8.48 0.83
N VAL A 45 2.25 -8.79 0.93
CA VAL A 45 1.22 -7.79 1.20
C VAL A 45 0.99 -7.70 2.70
N ILE A 46 1.13 -6.50 3.27
CA ILE A 46 0.89 -6.24 4.70
C ILE A 46 -0.57 -5.86 4.90
N TRP A 47 -1.33 -6.82 5.44
CA TRP A 47 -2.74 -6.67 5.78
C TRP A 47 -2.92 -6.25 7.24
N GLY A 48 -4.01 -5.55 7.52
CA GLY A 48 -4.45 -5.23 8.87
C GLY A 48 -5.87 -5.72 9.10
N ALA A 49 -6.16 -6.23 10.29
CA ALA A 49 -7.53 -6.57 10.66
C ALA A 49 -8.44 -5.32 10.66
N ASN A 50 -7.87 -4.16 11.00
CA ASN A 50 -8.55 -2.86 10.93
C ASN A 50 -7.53 -1.70 10.78
N THR A 51 -8.01 -0.46 10.78
CA THR A 51 -7.18 0.74 11.01
C THR A 51 -6.57 0.71 12.42
N GLY A 52 -5.45 1.42 12.61
CA GLY A 52 -4.85 1.59 13.95
C GLY A 52 -4.20 0.36 14.58
N VAL A 53 -4.16 -0.79 13.91
CA VAL A 53 -3.58 -2.04 14.44
C VAL A 53 -2.04 -2.11 14.36
N GLY A 54 -1.37 -1.05 13.86
CA GLY A 54 0.08 -0.98 13.79
C GLY A 54 0.73 -1.61 12.55
N LYS A 55 0.05 -1.63 11.39
CA LYS A 55 0.64 -2.11 10.11
C LYS A 55 1.99 -1.45 9.81
N THR A 56 2.05 -0.13 9.88
CA THR A 56 3.26 0.65 9.62
C THR A 56 4.40 0.31 10.59
N LEU A 57 4.08 -0.01 11.85
CA LEU A 57 5.06 -0.48 12.84
C LEU A 57 5.62 -1.85 12.47
N VAL A 58 4.76 -2.77 11.99
CA VAL A 58 5.20 -4.08 11.48
C VAL A 58 6.10 -3.91 10.26
N SER A 59 5.70 -3.10 9.27
CA SER A 59 6.51 -2.78 8.08
C SER A 59 7.88 -2.19 8.46
N THR A 60 7.90 -1.25 9.40
CA THR A 60 9.13 -0.65 9.93
C THR A 60 10.02 -1.68 10.64
N GLY A 61 9.44 -2.56 11.45
CA GLY A 61 10.17 -3.61 12.16
C GLY A 61 10.79 -4.63 11.21
N LEU A 62 10.07 -5.01 10.15
CA LEU A 62 10.57 -5.86 9.08
C LEU A 62 11.74 -5.20 8.34
N ALA A 63 11.59 -3.92 7.96
CA ALA A 63 12.66 -3.16 7.31
C ALA A 63 13.91 -3.11 8.17
N ALA A 64 13.76 -2.74 9.44
CA ALA A 64 14.85 -2.67 10.39
C ALA A 64 15.53 -4.03 10.57
N SER A 65 14.78 -5.09 10.79
CA SER A 65 15.35 -6.43 10.97
C SER A 65 16.09 -6.91 9.73
N PHE A 66 15.48 -6.78 8.55
CA PHE A 66 16.05 -7.26 7.29
C PHE A 66 17.35 -6.53 6.96
N LEU A 67 17.35 -5.20 7.01
CA LEU A 67 18.51 -4.36 6.70
C LEU A 67 19.63 -4.48 7.75
N SER A 68 19.32 -5.01 8.95
CA SER A 68 20.29 -5.23 10.03
C SER A 68 20.91 -6.63 10.02
N SER A 69 20.33 -7.59 9.31
CA SER A 69 20.64 -9.02 9.50
C SER A 69 21.92 -9.49 8.80
N SER A 70 22.43 -8.72 7.82
CA SER A 70 23.59 -9.13 7.01
C SER A 70 24.78 -8.19 7.22
N SER A 71 25.87 -8.69 7.81
CA SER A 71 27.12 -7.94 7.95
C SER A 71 28.06 -8.06 6.74
N LEU A 72 27.80 -9.03 5.84
CA LEU A 72 28.70 -9.41 4.74
C LEU A 72 28.13 -9.21 3.33
N SER A 73 26.84 -8.90 3.20
CA SER A 73 26.18 -8.67 1.91
C SER A 73 25.20 -7.50 2.00
N SER A 74 25.12 -6.70 0.94
CA SER A 74 24.07 -5.69 0.79
C SER A 74 22.69 -6.33 0.84
N SER A 75 21.73 -5.58 1.35
CA SER A 75 20.32 -5.97 1.35
C SER A 75 19.48 -4.78 0.89
N LYS A 76 18.38 -5.06 0.20
CA LYS A 76 17.46 -4.05 -0.31
C LYS A 76 16.06 -4.32 0.22
N PHE A 77 15.51 -3.37 0.95
CA PHE A 77 14.13 -3.42 1.43
C PHE A 77 13.29 -2.39 0.69
N ILE A 78 12.23 -2.85 0.02
CA ILE A 78 11.34 -2.02 -0.77
C ILE A 78 10.00 -1.94 -0.06
N TYR A 79 9.66 -0.77 0.45
CA TYR A 79 8.38 -0.46 1.06
C TYR A 79 7.49 0.29 0.05
N ILE A 80 6.33 -0.27 -0.26
CA ILE A 80 5.35 0.34 -1.16
C ILE A 80 4.05 0.58 -0.41
N LYS A 81 3.58 1.82 -0.43
CA LYS A 81 2.25 2.27 0.01
C LYS A 81 1.45 2.70 -1.21
N PRO A 82 0.62 1.84 -1.82
CA PRO A 82 -0.08 2.21 -3.04
C PRO A 82 -1.06 3.37 -2.83
N VAL A 83 -1.70 3.42 -1.65
CA VAL A 83 -2.76 4.37 -1.32
C VAL A 83 -2.50 4.95 0.07
N GLN A 84 -2.44 6.28 0.16
CA GLN A 84 -2.28 7.05 1.41
C GLN A 84 -3.38 8.11 1.51
N THR A 85 -4.10 8.14 2.63
CA THR A 85 -5.07 9.19 2.95
C THR A 85 -4.54 10.03 4.12
N GLY A 86 -5.01 11.27 4.29
CA GLY A 86 -4.47 12.19 5.30
C GLY A 86 -3.14 12.87 4.92
N PHE A 87 -2.66 12.71 3.69
CA PHE A 87 -1.38 13.25 3.22
C PHE A 87 -1.44 14.78 3.04
N PRO A 88 -0.41 15.55 3.43
CA PRO A 88 0.90 15.13 3.94
C PRO A 88 1.02 14.99 5.46
N ALA A 89 -0.04 15.26 6.22
CA ALA A 89 0.00 15.14 7.68
C ALA A 89 0.26 13.68 8.11
N ASP A 90 -0.40 12.74 7.43
CA ASP A 90 -0.14 11.31 7.53
C ASP A 90 0.70 10.84 6.33
N SER A 91 1.79 10.13 6.62
CA SER A 91 2.66 9.54 5.60
C SER A 91 3.32 8.27 6.15
N ASP A 92 2.77 7.10 5.80
CA ASP A 92 3.34 5.83 6.25
C ASP A 92 4.75 5.60 5.67
N SER A 93 4.98 6.00 4.40
CA SER A 93 6.31 5.89 3.77
C SER A 93 7.32 6.83 4.42
N GLY A 94 6.90 8.06 4.76
CA GLY A 94 7.69 9.01 5.53
C GLY A 94 8.01 8.48 6.93
N PHE A 95 7.04 7.85 7.61
CA PHE A 95 7.25 7.24 8.91
C PHE A 95 8.31 6.12 8.85
N VAL A 96 8.18 5.17 7.91
CA VAL A 96 9.17 4.08 7.76
C VAL A 96 10.57 4.65 7.49
N TYR A 97 10.66 5.63 6.59
CA TYR A 97 11.91 6.29 6.21
C TYR A 97 12.60 7.00 7.41
N SER A 98 11.87 7.86 8.12
CA SER A 98 12.41 8.60 9.26
C SER A 98 12.72 7.67 10.43
N LYS A 99 11.85 6.70 10.72
CA LYS A 99 12.02 5.81 11.87
C LYS A 99 13.19 4.86 11.72
N LEU A 100 13.50 4.42 10.49
CA LEU A 100 14.68 3.60 10.25
C LEU A 100 15.97 4.38 10.56
N SER A 101 16.02 5.67 10.22
CA SER A 101 17.14 6.54 10.55
C SER A 101 17.36 6.65 12.06
N GLU A 102 16.29 6.79 12.83
CA GLU A 102 16.37 6.76 14.30
C GLU A 102 16.88 5.40 14.81
N ILE A 103 16.33 4.28 14.30
CA ILE A 103 16.74 2.93 14.73
C ILE A 103 18.22 2.68 14.41
N PHE A 104 18.71 3.14 13.26
CA PHE A 104 20.09 3.00 12.83
C PHE A 104 21.06 3.59 13.88
N VAL A 105 20.77 4.80 14.35
CA VAL A 105 21.57 5.50 15.38
C VAL A 105 21.59 4.71 16.69
N HIS A 106 20.46 4.14 17.10
CA HIS A 106 20.35 3.43 18.38
C HIS A 106 20.93 2.02 18.36
N ARG A 107 20.77 1.26 17.26
CA ARG A 107 21.16 -0.16 17.18
C ARG A 107 22.60 -0.42 16.71
N LYS A 108 23.37 0.62 16.37
CA LYS A 108 24.77 0.50 15.91
C LYS A 108 24.91 -0.49 14.74
N LEU A 109 24.10 -0.33 13.70
CA LEU A 109 24.16 -1.19 12.51
C LEU A 109 25.54 -1.12 11.86
N GLN A 110 25.98 -2.26 11.31
CA GLN A 110 27.36 -2.44 10.83
C GLN A 110 27.57 -1.92 9.40
N LEU A 111 26.56 -2.02 8.53
CA LEU A 111 26.62 -1.52 7.16
C LEU A 111 25.91 -0.17 7.04
N PRO A 112 26.42 0.75 6.19
CA PRO A 112 25.67 1.95 5.85
C PRO A 112 24.35 1.60 5.16
N ILE A 113 23.36 2.46 5.33
CA ILE A 113 22.06 2.35 4.66
C ILE A 113 21.84 3.58 3.81
N PHE A 114 21.57 3.39 2.52
CA PHE A 114 21.01 4.42 1.67
C PHE A 114 19.49 4.33 1.77
N ALA A 115 18.84 5.35 2.31
CA ALA A 115 17.41 5.41 2.42
C ALA A 115 16.85 6.44 1.44
N SER A 116 15.75 6.11 0.77
CA SER A 116 15.00 7.04 -0.09
C SER A 116 13.51 6.96 0.20
N ASN A 117 12.81 8.07 0.04
CA ASN A 117 11.35 8.16 0.11
C ASN A 117 10.81 8.97 -1.07
N HIS A 118 9.83 8.40 -1.77
CA HIS A 118 9.26 9.00 -2.97
C HIS A 118 7.73 8.97 -2.94
N VAL A 119 7.09 10.13 -3.03
CA VAL A 119 5.65 10.26 -3.25
C VAL A 119 5.41 10.68 -4.69
N ILE A 120 4.76 9.82 -5.47
CA ILE A 120 4.64 9.99 -6.92
C ILE A 120 3.49 10.93 -7.25
N LYS A 121 2.23 10.53 -6.99
CA LYS A 121 1.05 11.33 -7.27
C LYS A 121 0.35 11.74 -5.99
N ALA A 122 -0.18 12.96 -5.95
CA ALA A 122 -1.03 13.45 -4.88
C ALA A 122 -2.24 14.19 -5.45
N SER A 123 -3.40 14.11 -4.79
CA SER A 123 -4.57 14.88 -5.17
C SER A 123 -4.26 16.37 -5.13
N VAL A 124 -5.07 17.19 -5.80
CA VAL A 124 -4.89 18.66 -5.78
C VAL A 124 -4.84 19.22 -4.35
N PRO A 125 -5.80 18.92 -3.45
CA PRO A 125 -5.76 19.46 -2.09
C PRO A 125 -4.52 19.02 -1.31
N ALA A 126 -4.06 17.78 -1.54
CA ALA A 126 -2.89 17.22 -0.87
C ALA A 126 -1.59 17.84 -1.39
N SER A 127 -1.52 18.10 -2.70
CA SER A 127 -0.39 18.76 -3.35
C SER A 127 -0.24 20.21 -2.89
N GLU A 128 -1.34 20.95 -2.79
CA GLU A 128 -1.36 22.32 -2.24
C GLU A 128 -0.94 22.40 -0.78
N ALA A 129 -1.17 21.33 -0.01
CA ALA A 129 -0.70 21.26 1.37
C ALA A 129 0.83 21.10 1.47
N VAL A 130 1.45 20.54 0.44
CA VAL A 130 2.91 20.34 0.36
C VAL A 130 3.60 21.54 -0.28
N PHE A 131 3.05 22.05 -1.40
CA PHE A 131 3.63 23.12 -2.19
C PHE A 131 2.72 24.35 -2.19
N ARG A 132 3.28 25.51 -1.82
CA ARG A 132 2.63 26.83 -1.97
C ARG A 132 3.04 27.47 -3.31
N GLY A 133 2.82 26.78 -4.43
CA GLY A 133 3.26 27.23 -5.76
C GLY A 133 2.34 26.73 -6.89
N GLU A 134 2.68 27.06 -8.14
CA GLU A 134 1.91 26.63 -9.31
C GLU A 134 1.89 25.09 -9.41
N ILE A 135 0.68 24.55 -9.48
CA ILE A 135 0.43 23.12 -9.58
C ILE A 135 0.71 22.70 -11.03
N GLY A 136 1.52 21.65 -11.20
CA GLY A 136 1.83 21.06 -12.50
C GLY A 136 0.60 20.49 -13.22
N LYS A 137 0.83 19.82 -14.36
CA LYS A 137 -0.22 19.27 -15.22
C LYS A 137 -1.22 18.42 -14.42
N LEU A 138 -2.50 18.78 -14.49
CA LEU A 138 -3.60 18.06 -13.87
C LEU A 138 -4.02 16.89 -14.75
N GLU A 139 -3.97 15.67 -14.23
CA GLU A 139 -4.58 14.49 -14.88
C GLU A 139 -5.42 13.72 -13.85
N GLY A 140 -6.73 13.58 -14.12
CA GLY A 140 -7.62 12.78 -13.27
C GLY A 140 -7.75 13.24 -11.81
N GLY A 141 -7.54 14.53 -11.52
CA GLY A 141 -7.57 15.08 -10.16
C GLY A 141 -6.26 14.91 -9.37
N PHE A 142 -5.21 14.37 -10.00
CA PHE A 142 -3.87 14.26 -9.43
C PHE A 142 -2.88 15.25 -10.03
N CYS A 143 -1.89 15.56 -9.21
CA CYS A 143 -0.65 16.23 -9.60
C CYS A 143 0.47 15.20 -9.50
N ASP A 144 1.39 15.21 -10.47
CA ASP A 144 2.67 14.52 -10.31
C ASP A 144 3.49 15.33 -9.29
N LEU A 145 3.56 14.82 -8.07
CA LEU A 145 4.23 15.48 -6.96
C LEU A 145 5.75 15.31 -7.09
N GLY A 146 6.19 14.14 -7.59
CA GLY A 146 7.61 13.80 -7.77
C GLY A 146 8.46 14.02 -6.52
N ARG A 147 7.85 14.02 -5.32
CA ARG A 147 8.55 14.43 -4.10
C ARG A 147 9.50 13.32 -3.70
N TYR A 148 10.79 13.62 -3.79
CA TYR A 148 11.87 12.69 -3.51
C TYR A 148 12.77 13.26 -2.42
N GLU A 149 13.12 12.41 -1.47
CA GLU A 149 14.12 12.69 -0.43
C GLU A 149 14.99 11.45 -0.23
N GLU A 150 16.26 11.67 0.08
CA GLU A 150 17.23 10.60 0.32
C GLU A 150 18.18 10.95 1.46
N THR A 151 18.72 9.94 2.12
CA THR A 151 19.72 10.10 3.17
C THR A 151 20.62 8.88 3.21
N LYS A 152 21.94 9.13 3.25
CA LYS A 152 22.95 8.09 3.47
C LYS A 152 23.26 8.02 4.97
N LEU A 153 22.84 6.94 5.60
CA LEU A 153 23.10 6.64 7.01
C LEU A 153 24.44 5.92 7.11
N HIS A 154 25.43 6.58 7.71
CA HIS A 154 26.77 6.04 7.84
C HIS A 154 27.41 6.44 9.18
N ARG A 155 28.28 5.58 9.72
CA ARG A 155 28.83 5.73 11.07
C ARG A 155 30.20 6.41 11.14
N ASP A 156 31.02 6.32 10.09
CA ASP A 156 32.39 6.83 10.11
C ASP A 156 32.85 7.27 8.71
N GLY A 157 33.79 8.20 8.58
CA GLY A 157 34.15 8.82 7.29
C GLY A 157 34.84 7.92 6.25
N GLY A 158 34.91 6.60 6.45
CA GLY A 158 35.60 5.66 5.57
C GLY A 158 34.70 5.07 4.49
N GLU A 159 35.11 5.08 3.23
CA GLU A 159 34.32 4.52 2.12
C GLU A 159 34.06 3.01 2.30
N SER A 160 32.85 2.64 2.72
CA SER A 160 32.39 1.26 2.66
C SER A 160 31.87 0.95 1.26
N LEU A 161 32.42 -0.10 0.64
CA LEU A 161 32.05 -0.56 -0.70
C LEU A 161 30.67 -1.23 -0.75
N VAL A 162 30.09 -1.62 0.40
CA VAL A 162 28.82 -2.34 0.49
C VAL A 162 27.83 -1.54 1.33
N CYS A 163 26.66 -1.26 0.74
CA CYS A 163 25.59 -0.45 1.34
C CYS A 163 24.26 -1.17 1.20
N SER A 164 23.48 -1.23 2.28
CA SER A 164 22.09 -1.69 2.21
C SER A 164 21.18 -0.54 1.78
N GLU A 165 20.00 -0.85 1.26
CA GLU A 165 19.12 0.13 0.63
C GLU A 165 17.69 0.01 1.19
N LEU A 166 17.15 1.13 1.68
CA LEU A 166 15.72 1.28 1.95
C LEU A 166 15.10 2.13 0.83
N VAL A 167 14.07 1.60 0.18
CA VAL A 167 13.29 2.33 -0.82
C VAL A 167 11.85 2.42 -0.34
N CYS A 168 11.41 3.60 0.07
CA CYS A 168 10.03 3.89 0.43
C CYS A 168 9.30 4.57 -0.73
N LYS A 169 8.12 4.08 -1.10
CA LYS A 169 7.29 4.69 -2.14
C LYS A 169 5.84 4.83 -1.72
N THR A 170 5.26 5.99 -1.97
CA THR A 170 3.81 6.21 -1.97
C THR A 170 3.36 6.53 -3.39
N PHE A 171 2.39 5.78 -3.94
CA PHE A 171 1.94 6.02 -5.31
C PHE A 171 0.89 7.12 -5.40
N TYR A 172 -0.15 7.06 -4.58
CA TYR A 172 -1.23 8.03 -4.57
C TYR A 172 -1.51 8.52 -3.14
N GLY A 173 -1.48 9.84 -2.94
CA GLY A 173 -1.81 10.52 -1.69
C GLY A 173 -3.05 11.40 -1.80
N TRP A 174 -3.95 11.34 -0.82
CA TRP A 174 -5.11 12.23 -0.66
C TRP A 174 -5.06 12.99 0.65
N ARG A 175 -5.68 14.17 0.72
CA ARG A 175 -5.59 15.06 1.89
C ARG A 175 -6.50 14.68 3.03
N GLU A 176 -7.73 14.29 2.72
CA GLU A 176 -8.68 13.93 3.75
C GLU A 176 -8.25 12.63 4.45
N ALA A 177 -8.20 12.67 5.78
CA ALA A 177 -7.92 11.51 6.62
C ALA A 177 -9.18 10.63 6.79
N VAL A 178 -9.69 10.13 5.68
CA VAL A 178 -10.85 9.22 5.60
C VAL A 178 -10.51 7.99 4.77
N SER A 179 -11.43 7.04 4.62
CA SER A 179 -11.19 5.86 3.77
C SER A 179 -10.93 6.23 2.30
N PRO A 180 -10.12 5.46 1.55
CA PRO A 180 -9.68 5.81 0.19
C PRO A 180 -10.80 6.20 -0.79
N HIS A 181 -11.89 5.43 -0.87
CA HIS A 181 -13.02 5.76 -1.78
C HIS A 181 -13.67 7.12 -1.48
N LEU A 182 -13.80 7.48 -0.20
CA LEU A 182 -14.37 8.77 0.20
C LEU A 182 -13.42 9.91 -0.14
N ALA A 183 -12.12 9.74 0.13
CA ALA A 183 -11.12 10.75 -0.19
C ALA A 183 -11.07 10.98 -1.71
N ALA A 184 -11.06 9.89 -2.50
CA ALA A 184 -11.10 9.93 -3.95
C ALA A 184 -12.34 10.65 -4.49
N GLN A 185 -13.52 10.34 -3.96
CA GLN A 185 -14.77 10.98 -4.37
C GLN A 185 -14.80 12.47 -4.01
N ARG A 186 -14.42 12.82 -2.78
CA ARG A 186 -14.52 14.21 -2.27
C ARG A 186 -13.49 15.14 -2.90
N GLU A 187 -12.31 14.62 -3.20
CA GLU A 187 -11.22 15.40 -3.80
C GLU A 187 -11.22 15.33 -5.33
N GLY A 188 -12.22 14.67 -5.93
CA GLY A 188 -12.34 14.55 -7.40
C GLY A 188 -11.17 13.80 -8.04
N ALA A 189 -10.52 12.91 -7.29
CA ALA A 189 -9.26 12.25 -7.64
C ALA A 189 -9.43 10.72 -7.51
N VAL A 190 -10.15 10.13 -8.47
CA VAL A 190 -10.45 8.70 -8.51
C VAL A 190 -9.36 7.96 -9.30
N VAL A 191 -8.93 6.81 -8.78
CA VAL A 191 -7.95 5.93 -9.43
C VAL A 191 -8.61 4.58 -9.69
N GLU A 192 -8.61 4.17 -10.95
CA GLU A 192 -9.11 2.85 -11.35
C GLU A 192 -8.16 1.74 -10.92
N ASP A 193 -8.71 0.56 -10.63
CA ASP A 193 -7.94 -0.60 -10.15
C ASP A 193 -6.80 -0.96 -11.12
N SER A 194 -7.05 -0.91 -12.43
CA SER A 194 -6.04 -1.20 -13.45
C SER A 194 -4.88 -0.20 -13.46
N GLU A 195 -5.15 1.07 -13.18
CA GLU A 195 -4.11 2.10 -13.11
C GLU A 195 -3.23 1.87 -11.87
N LEU A 196 -3.87 1.66 -10.71
CA LEU A 196 -3.17 1.41 -9.45
C LEU A 196 -2.32 0.13 -9.52
N LEU A 197 -2.86 -0.94 -10.11
CA LEU A 197 -2.13 -2.19 -10.34
C LEU A 197 -0.99 -2.00 -11.35
N GLY A 198 -1.17 -1.18 -12.38
CA GLY A 198 -0.09 -0.81 -13.32
C GLY A 198 1.08 -0.11 -12.62
N MET A 199 0.77 0.86 -11.75
CA MET A 199 1.77 1.53 -10.92
C MET A 199 2.47 0.57 -9.96
N LEU A 200 1.73 -0.34 -9.34
CA LEU A 200 2.30 -1.37 -8.46
C LEU A 200 3.26 -2.30 -9.19
N LYS A 201 2.90 -2.77 -10.39
CA LYS A 201 3.81 -3.56 -11.23
C LYS A 201 5.10 -2.79 -11.53
N SER A 202 4.98 -1.52 -11.92
CA SER A 202 6.14 -0.66 -12.20
C SER A 202 7.03 -0.49 -10.97
N GLY A 203 6.42 -0.26 -9.80
CA GLY A 203 7.15 -0.13 -8.53
C GLY A 203 7.85 -1.41 -8.08
N LEU A 204 7.24 -2.58 -8.27
CA LEU A 204 7.85 -3.87 -7.90
C LEU A 204 9.07 -4.22 -8.78
N ARG A 205 9.16 -3.68 -10.00
CA ARG A 205 10.33 -3.86 -10.88
C ARG A 205 11.60 -3.20 -10.34
N ILE A 206 11.51 -2.31 -9.35
CA ILE A 206 12.70 -1.70 -8.72
C ILE A 206 13.62 -2.77 -8.12
N GLY A 207 13.05 -3.86 -7.60
CA GLY A 207 13.81 -4.99 -7.06
C GLY A 207 14.66 -5.73 -8.09
N LEU A 208 14.45 -5.49 -9.39
CA LEU A 208 15.19 -6.13 -10.48
C LEU A 208 16.49 -5.40 -10.83
N ASN A 209 16.56 -4.09 -10.62
CA ASN A 209 17.64 -3.25 -11.11
C ASN A 209 18.94 -3.33 -10.26
N GLY A 210 19.02 -4.24 -9.28
CA GLY A 210 20.19 -4.43 -8.42
C GLY A 210 21.06 -5.66 -8.75
N GLY A 211 20.76 -6.39 -9.82
CA GLY A 211 21.37 -7.70 -10.12
C GLY A 211 22.64 -7.69 -10.97
N SER A 212 23.18 -6.52 -11.36
CA SER A 212 24.18 -6.44 -12.41
C SER A 212 25.46 -5.68 -12.05
N GLU A 213 26.01 -5.80 -10.86
CA GLU A 213 27.45 -5.54 -10.65
C GLU A 213 28.06 -6.57 -9.68
N VAL A 214 28.91 -7.44 -10.24
CA VAL A 214 29.97 -8.26 -9.62
C VAL A 214 29.63 -8.92 -8.25
N GLY A 215 29.13 -10.15 -8.30
CA GLY A 215 29.53 -11.22 -7.37
C GLY A 215 28.91 -11.28 -5.96
N HIS A 216 28.13 -10.29 -5.52
CA HIS A 216 27.46 -10.35 -4.21
C HIS A 216 25.94 -10.59 -4.33
N ASN A 217 25.46 -11.68 -3.74
CA ASN A 217 24.04 -12.02 -3.66
C ASN A 217 23.32 -11.00 -2.75
N THR A 218 22.75 -9.94 -3.34
CA THR A 218 22.00 -8.93 -2.60
C THR A 218 20.60 -9.47 -2.28
N GLY A 219 20.32 -9.65 -0.99
CA GLY A 219 18.97 -10.05 -0.56
C GLY A 219 17.98 -8.91 -0.81
N VAL A 220 16.91 -9.16 -1.55
CA VAL A 220 15.83 -8.19 -1.78
C VAL A 220 14.55 -8.66 -1.10
N LEU A 221 13.83 -7.75 -0.44
CA LEU A 221 12.50 -7.99 0.12
C LEU A 221 11.59 -6.81 -0.18
N SER A 222 10.44 -7.08 -0.78
CA SER A 222 9.42 -6.08 -1.05
C SER A 222 8.20 -6.29 -0.15
N VAL A 223 7.68 -5.20 0.39
CA VAL A 223 6.41 -5.17 1.13
C VAL A 223 5.46 -4.16 0.51
N VAL A 224 4.20 -4.55 0.35
CA VAL A 224 3.11 -3.71 -0.14
C VAL A 224 2.13 -3.52 1.01
N GLU A 225 2.09 -2.33 1.59
CA GLU A 225 1.22 -2.04 2.72
C GLU A 225 -0.15 -1.53 2.27
N THR A 226 -1.20 -2.20 2.75
CA THR A 226 -2.61 -1.85 2.46
C THR A 226 -3.09 -0.62 3.25
N ALA A 227 -4.21 -0.05 2.84
CA ALA A 227 -4.84 1.09 3.52
C ALA A 227 -6.08 0.65 4.31
N GLY A 228 -6.08 0.81 5.63
CA GLY A 228 -7.22 0.35 6.46
C GLY A 228 -7.23 -1.17 6.71
N GLY A 229 -8.41 -1.78 6.68
CA GLY A 229 -8.64 -3.21 6.93
C GLY A 229 -8.67 -4.06 5.65
N VAL A 230 -8.74 -5.39 5.81
CA VAL A 230 -8.69 -6.35 4.68
C VAL A 230 -9.72 -6.07 3.58
N ALA A 231 -10.98 -5.86 3.97
CA ALA A 231 -12.07 -5.55 3.04
C ALA A 231 -12.39 -4.04 3.00
N SER A 232 -11.44 -3.17 3.38
CA SER A 232 -11.67 -1.73 3.21
C SER A 232 -11.68 -1.38 1.72
N PRO A 233 -12.61 -0.52 1.27
CA PRO A 233 -12.67 -0.08 -0.12
C PRO A 233 -11.43 0.73 -0.51
N GLY A 234 -10.85 0.40 -1.66
CA GLY A 234 -9.82 1.18 -2.33
C GLY A 234 -10.38 2.45 -2.98
N PRO A 235 -9.56 3.23 -3.71
CA PRO A 235 -9.98 4.50 -4.30
C PRO A 235 -11.16 4.39 -5.28
N SER A 236 -11.24 3.29 -6.04
CA SER A 236 -12.33 2.96 -6.97
C SER A 236 -13.62 2.50 -6.27
N GLY A 237 -13.56 2.17 -4.97
CA GLY A 237 -14.62 1.51 -4.22
C GLY A 237 -14.53 -0.02 -4.19
N SER A 238 -13.69 -0.66 -5.03
CA SER A 238 -13.42 -2.10 -4.95
C SER A 238 -12.84 -2.48 -3.59
N LEU A 239 -13.17 -3.67 -3.08
CA LEU A 239 -12.55 -4.17 -1.85
C LEU A 239 -11.07 -4.43 -2.10
N GLN A 240 -10.20 -4.02 -1.17
CA GLN A 240 -8.76 -4.20 -1.35
C GLN A 240 -8.35 -5.66 -1.50
N CYS A 241 -9.02 -6.60 -0.82
CA CYS A 241 -8.77 -8.03 -0.99
C CYS A 241 -9.02 -8.53 -2.42
N ASP A 242 -9.97 -7.91 -3.14
CA ASP A 242 -10.25 -8.23 -4.54
C ASP A 242 -9.25 -7.53 -5.47
N LEU A 243 -8.96 -6.25 -5.21
CA LEU A 243 -7.97 -5.45 -5.93
C LEU A 243 -6.60 -6.13 -5.97
N TYR A 244 -6.08 -6.56 -4.81
CA TYR A 244 -4.74 -7.14 -4.69
C TYR A 244 -4.69 -8.65 -4.89
N ARG A 245 -5.80 -9.31 -5.24
CA ARG A 245 -5.85 -10.77 -5.44
C ARG A 245 -4.85 -11.27 -6.48
N TRP A 246 -4.52 -10.44 -7.46
CA TRP A 246 -3.60 -10.74 -8.56
C TRP A 246 -2.13 -10.46 -8.26
N VAL A 247 -1.82 -9.88 -7.10
CA VAL A 247 -0.43 -9.76 -6.62
C VAL A 247 0.07 -11.10 -6.05
N ILE A 248 -0.84 -12.04 -5.80
CA ILE A 248 -0.60 -13.30 -5.07
C ILE A 248 -0.65 -14.54 -5.98
N ASN A 249 -1.14 -14.43 -7.23
CA ASN A 249 -1.17 -15.51 -8.22
C ASN A 249 -0.17 -15.25 -9.34
#